data_AF-A0A3D4PCM6-F1
#
_entry.id   AF-A0A3D4PCM6-F1
#
_cell.length_a   1.000
_cell.length_b   1.000
_cell.length_c   1.000
_cell.angle_alpha   90.00
_cell.angle_beta   90.00
_cell.angle_gamma   90.00
#
_symmetry.space_group_name_H-M   'P 1'
#
loop_
_entity.id
_entity.type
_entity.pdbx_description
1 polymer ?
#
loop_
_entity_poly.entity_id
_entity_poly.type
_entity_poly.pdbx_seq_one_letter_code
_entity_poly.pdbx_strand_id
1 'polypeptide(L)'
;MIAFQYQAKSRTGELQVGLLEAETLAAARQDLRGRGLFPMSVTKAGSERRIKTAGSNKRVSKRDLMLMTTQLSIMQKSGVDLAESIKNVSRQVSNKRLATALNQIVIDIEDGKSFSAALQAQSSIFGDAYVAGIAAGEASGTLGQVLARLTTLLRNEVRLINTIKSIATYPVILMFVAGMVVNALMFFVLPQFAKVFRDLDKTPPITTQILLSIGEFVRGNFLFIG
;
A
#
# COMPACT_ATOMS: atom_id res chain seq x y z
N MET A 1 -22.61 -24.90 -23.14
CA MET A 1 -22.01 -23.84 -23.99
C MET A 1 -21.53 -22.72 -23.09
N ILE A 2 -20.40 -22.07 -23.39
CA ILE A 2 -19.84 -20.98 -22.61
C ILE A 2 -19.94 -19.70 -23.45
N ALA A 3 -20.54 -18.65 -22.91
CA ALA A 3 -20.53 -17.35 -23.57
C ALA A 3 -19.14 -16.71 -23.48
N PHE A 4 -18.65 -16.12 -24.56
CA PHE A 4 -17.40 -15.37 -24.65
C PHE A 4 -17.70 -13.96 -25.15
N GLN A 5 -17.22 -12.94 -24.46
CA GLN A 5 -17.21 -11.59 -24.98
C GLN A 5 -15.99 -11.42 -25.87
N TYR A 6 -16.20 -10.90 -27.08
CA TYR A 6 -15.13 -10.67 -28.04
C TYR A 6 -15.08 -9.21 -28.46
N GLN A 7 -13.86 -8.74 -28.73
CA GLN A 7 -13.58 -7.52 -29.47
C GLN A 7 -12.75 -7.92 -30.68
N ALA A 8 -13.29 -7.72 -31.87
CA ALA A 8 -12.66 -8.10 -33.12
C ALA A 8 -12.71 -6.94 -34.12
N LYS A 9 -11.71 -6.87 -35.00
CA LYS A 9 -11.63 -5.86 -36.04
C LYS A 9 -12.04 -6.48 -37.37
N SER A 10 -12.96 -5.83 -38.08
CA SER A 10 -13.33 -6.21 -39.45
C SER A 10 -12.19 -5.86 -40.42
N ARG A 11 -12.20 -6.45 -41.62
CA ARG A 11 -11.23 -6.13 -42.69
C ARG A 11 -11.25 -4.65 -43.11
N THR A 12 -12.38 -3.97 -42.91
CA THR A 12 -12.57 -2.54 -43.14
C THR A 12 -12.05 -1.66 -42.00
N GLY A 13 -11.65 -2.28 -40.89
CA GLY A 13 -11.06 -1.60 -39.75
C GLY A 13 -12.04 -1.21 -38.63
N GLU A 14 -13.33 -1.51 -38.80
CA GLU A 14 -14.34 -1.27 -37.77
C GLU A 14 -14.20 -2.26 -36.61
N LEU A 15 -14.32 -1.75 -35.38
CA LEU A 15 -14.31 -2.53 -34.16
C LEU A 15 -15.71 -3.05 -33.87
N GLN A 16 -15.86 -4.37 -33.78
CA GLN A 16 -17.09 -5.03 -33.39
C GLN A 16 -16.92 -5.70 -32.03
N VAL A 17 -17.84 -5.40 -31.11
CA VAL A 17 -17.90 -5.98 -29.76
C VAL A 17 -19.20 -6.76 -29.65
N GLY A 18 -19.11 -8.02 -29.22
CA GLY A 18 -20.27 -8.91 -29.13
C GLY A 18 -20.07 -10.06 -28.16
N LEU A 19 -21.13 -10.83 -27.98
CA LEU A 19 -21.14 -12.09 -27.24
C LEU A 19 -21.21 -13.24 -28.25
N LEU A 20 -20.35 -14.24 -28.04
CA LEU A 20 -20.26 -15.43 -28.86
C LEU A 20 -20.30 -16.66 -27.97
N GLU A 21 -21.18 -17.60 -28.26
CA GLU A 21 -21.22 -18.88 -27.55
C GLU A 21 -20.28 -19.89 -28.23
N ALA A 22 -19.38 -20.48 -27.44
CA ALA A 22 -18.47 -21.52 -27.90
C ALA A 22 -18.18 -22.53 -26.79
N GLU A 23 -17.68 -23.69 -27.16
CA GLU A 23 -17.28 -24.72 -26.19
C GLU A 23 -15.91 -24.41 -25.56
N THR A 24 -15.00 -23.79 -26.34
CA THR A 24 -13.65 -23.43 -25.89
C THR A 24 -13.19 -22.09 -26.44
N LEU A 25 -12.16 -21.50 -25.82
CA LEU A 25 -11.57 -20.22 -26.25
C LEU A 25 -10.92 -20.35 -27.65
N ALA A 26 -10.40 -21.54 -27.97
CA ALA A 26 -9.87 -21.85 -29.31
C ALA A 26 -10.99 -21.90 -30.35
N ALA A 27 -12.11 -22.55 -30.04
CA ALA A 27 -13.29 -22.58 -30.89
C ALA A 27 -13.88 -21.18 -31.13
N ALA A 28 -13.97 -20.34 -30.09
CA ALA A 28 -14.44 -18.96 -30.21
C ALA A 28 -13.56 -18.12 -31.17
N ARG A 29 -12.23 -18.25 -31.09
CA ARG A 29 -11.30 -17.56 -31.99
C ARG A 29 -11.35 -18.09 -33.43
N GLN A 30 -11.65 -19.37 -33.60
CA GLN A 30 -11.79 -19.97 -34.92
C GLN A 30 -13.08 -19.50 -35.59
N ASP A 31 -14.20 -19.44 -34.86
CA ASP A 31 -15.48 -18.97 -35.38
C ASP A 31 -15.42 -17.49 -35.79
N LEU A 32 -14.78 -16.64 -34.98
CA LEU A 32 -14.56 -15.22 -35.33
C LEU A 32 -13.73 -15.07 -36.61
N ARG A 33 -12.67 -15.87 -36.76
CA ARG A 33 -11.86 -15.88 -37.99
C ARG A 33 -12.64 -16.38 -39.20
N GLY A 34 -13.52 -17.37 -39.02
CA GLY A 34 -14.43 -17.86 -40.06
C GLY A 34 -15.41 -16.78 -40.55
N ARG A 35 -15.82 -15.86 -39.66
CA ARG A 35 -16.66 -14.70 -39.99
C ARG A 35 -15.88 -13.52 -40.60
N GLY A 36 -14.59 -13.69 -40.91
CA GLY A 36 -13.74 -12.63 -41.45
C GLY A 36 -13.39 -11.53 -40.43
N LEU A 37 -13.62 -11.77 -39.14
CA LEU A 37 -13.28 -10.87 -38.04
C LEU A 37 -11.95 -11.29 -37.42
N PHE A 38 -11.04 -10.33 -37.22
CA PHE A 38 -9.76 -10.59 -36.56
C PHE A 38 -9.90 -10.39 -35.05
N PRO A 39 -9.87 -11.46 -34.23
CA PRO A 39 -10.06 -11.35 -32.79
C PRO A 39 -8.88 -10.62 -32.15
N MET A 40 -9.14 -9.46 -31.54
CA MET A 40 -8.15 -8.70 -30.76
C MET A 40 -8.17 -9.11 -29.29
N SER A 41 -9.37 -9.41 -28.75
CA SER A 41 -9.56 -9.94 -27.40
C SER A 41 -10.76 -10.89 -27.37
N VAL A 42 -10.63 -12.06 -26.75
CA VAL A 42 -11.72 -13.03 -26.54
C VAL A 42 -11.64 -13.53 -25.10
N THR A 43 -12.62 -13.19 -24.29
CA THR A 43 -12.67 -13.49 -22.85
C THR A 43 -13.99 -14.19 -22.51
N LYS A 44 -14.00 -15.15 -21.59
CA LYS A 44 -15.25 -15.82 -21.16
C LYS A 44 -16.22 -14.77 -20.57
N ALA A 45 -17.42 -14.63 -21.13
CA ALA A 45 -18.48 -13.81 -20.57
C ALA A 45 -18.96 -14.48 -19.27
N GLY A 46 -18.91 -13.73 -18.17
CA GLY A 46 -19.08 -14.26 -16.81
C GLY A 46 -17.76 -14.48 -16.05
N SER A 47 -16.61 -14.45 -16.73
CA SER A 47 -15.35 -14.09 -16.08
C SER A 47 -15.33 -12.58 -15.98
N GLU A 48 -15.94 -12.04 -14.92
CA GLU A 48 -15.48 -10.80 -14.31
C GLU A 48 -14.03 -11.01 -13.83
N ARG A 49 -13.09 -11.12 -14.78
CA ARG A 49 -11.85 -10.41 -14.61
C ARG A 49 -12.28 -8.95 -14.69
N ARG A 50 -12.75 -8.42 -13.55
CA ARG A 50 -12.32 -7.10 -13.10
C ARG A 50 -10.92 -6.99 -13.66
N ILE A 51 -10.71 -6.02 -14.55
CA ILE A 51 -9.38 -5.50 -14.76
C ILE A 51 -9.00 -5.09 -13.34
N LYS A 52 -8.36 -6.01 -12.61
CA LYS A 52 -7.55 -5.69 -11.47
C LYS A 52 -6.45 -4.93 -12.18
N THR A 53 -6.70 -3.64 -12.40
CA THR A 53 -5.68 -2.63 -12.31
C THR A 53 -5.11 -2.89 -10.94
N ALA A 54 -4.20 -3.86 -10.86
CA ALA A 54 -3.35 -4.12 -9.73
C ALA A 54 -2.34 -2.97 -9.68
N GLY A 55 -2.84 -1.74 -9.75
CA GLY A 55 -2.24 -0.64 -9.05
C GLY A 55 -2.38 -1.03 -7.61
N SER A 56 -1.27 -1.53 -7.07
CA SER A 56 -1.05 -1.66 -5.64
C SER A 56 -1.79 -0.52 -4.95
N ASN A 57 -2.88 -0.83 -4.24
CA ASN A 57 -3.63 0.13 -3.42
C ASN A 57 -2.79 0.43 -2.16
N LYS A 58 -1.49 0.68 -2.38
CA LYS A 58 -0.54 1.03 -1.35
C LYS A 58 -1.03 2.33 -0.78
N ARG A 59 -1.31 2.32 0.52
CA ARG A 59 -1.67 3.52 1.28
C ARG A 59 -0.67 4.62 0.94
N VAL A 60 -1.18 5.81 0.66
CA VAL A 60 -0.35 6.98 0.40
C VAL A 60 0.45 7.25 1.67
N SER A 61 1.78 7.28 1.54
CA SER A 61 2.63 7.51 2.70
C SER A 61 2.70 9.00 3.02
N LYS A 62 2.98 9.34 4.28
CA LYS A 62 3.26 10.73 4.69
C LYS A 62 4.42 11.35 3.90
N ARG A 63 5.37 10.52 3.43
CA ARG A 63 6.47 10.94 2.56
C ARG A 63 5.99 11.33 1.17
N ASP A 64 5.05 10.58 0.59
CA ASP A 64 4.46 10.91 -0.72
C ASP A 64 3.73 12.26 -0.64
N LEU A 65 2.93 12.46 0.42
CA LEU A 65 2.26 13.74 0.68
C LEU A 65 3.24 14.90 0.87
N MET A 66 4.34 14.68 1.61
CA MET A 66 5.37 15.71 1.80
C MET A 66 6.00 16.12 0.46
N LEU A 67 6.34 15.16 -0.39
CA LEU A 67 7.01 15.42 -1.67
C LEU A 67 6.09 16.20 -2.62
N MET A 68 4.84 15.75 -2.81
CA MET A 68 3.89 16.48 -3.65
C MET A 68 3.66 17.91 -3.12
N THR A 69 3.52 18.09 -1.80
CA THR A 69 3.21 19.39 -1.19
C THR A 69 4.40 20.34 -1.34
N THR A 70 5.62 19.79 -1.24
CA THR A 70 6.86 20.55 -1.49
C THR A 70 6.92 21.03 -2.93
N GLN A 71 6.64 20.14 -3.89
CA GLN A 71 6.64 20.49 -5.32
C GLN A 71 5.58 21.55 -5.63
N LEU A 72 4.35 21.37 -5.15
CA LEU A 72 3.28 22.36 -5.30
C LEU A 72 3.65 23.70 -4.66
N SER A 73 4.27 23.70 -3.46
CA SER A 73 4.71 24.93 -2.80
C SER A 73 5.76 25.67 -3.62
N ILE A 74 6.72 24.96 -4.23
CA ILE A 74 7.74 25.57 -5.09
C ILE A 74 7.10 26.18 -6.33
N MET A 75 6.26 25.42 -7.04
CA MET A 75 5.62 25.88 -8.27
C MET A 75 4.69 27.08 -8.03
N GLN A 76 3.91 27.07 -6.95
CA GLN A 76 3.07 28.21 -6.58
C GLN A 76 3.86 29.45 -6.17
N LYS A 77 5.01 29.29 -5.50
CA LYS A 77 5.90 30.43 -5.24
C LYS A 77 6.48 31.01 -6.52
N SER A 78 6.64 30.19 -7.56
CA SER A 78 7.08 30.61 -8.89
C SER A 78 5.95 31.14 -9.78
N GLY A 79 4.71 31.21 -9.25
CA GLY A 79 3.55 31.73 -9.99
C GLY A 79 3.02 30.81 -11.09
N VAL A 80 3.38 29.52 -11.05
CA VAL A 80 2.83 28.53 -11.98
C VAL A 80 1.36 28.28 -11.66
N ASP A 81 0.53 28.12 -12.68
CA ASP A 81 -0.88 27.79 -12.51
C ASP A 81 -1.07 26.53 -11.65
N LEU A 82 -2.13 26.52 -10.83
CA LEU A 82 -2.37 25.45 -9.87
C LEU A 82 -2.74 24.14 -10.55
N ALA A 83 -3.62 24.16 -11.55
CA ALA A 83 -4.03 22.95 -12.27
C ALA A 83 -2.85 22.36 -13.04
N GLU A 84 -2.04 23.21 -13.69
CA GLU A 84 -0.81 22.79 -14.34
C GLU A 84 0.20 22.19 -13.34
N SER A 85 0.35 22.82 -12.18
CA SER A 85 1.23 22.32 -11.11
C SER A 85 0.81 20.93 -10.64
N ILE A 86 -0.49 20.72 -10.37
CA ILE A 86 -1.01 19.43 -9.92
C ILE A 86 -0.85 18.37 -11.02
N LYS A 87 -1.09 18.72 -12.28
CA LYS A 87 -0.90 17.84 -13.44
C LYS A 87 0.57 17.43 -13.62
N ASN A 88 1.50 18.34 -13.38
CA ASN A 88 2.93 18.04 -13.44
C ASN A 88 3.37 17.13 -12.29
N VAL A 89 2.83 17.34 -11.09
CA VAL A 89 3.11 16.49 -9.93
C VAL A 89 2.48 15.10 -10.08
N SER A 90 1.27 15.00 -10.65
CA SER A 90 0.59 13.70 -10.85
C SER A 90 1.38 12.74 -11.74
N ARG A 91 2.16 13.27 -12.69
CA ARG A 91 3.06 12.51 -13.57
C ARG A 91 4.35 12.04 -12.89
N GLN A 92 4.76 12.72 -11.80
CA GLN A 92 6.02 12.45 -11.11
C GLN A 92 5.86 11.55 -9.88
N VAL A 93 4.67 11.49 -9.28
CA VAL A 93 4.43 10.65 -8.10
C VAL A 93 4.49 9.17 -8.44
N SER A 94 5.23 8.40 -7.63
CA SER A 94 5.36 6.94 -7.81
C SER A 94 4.14 6.17 -7.31
N ASN A 95 3.38 6.75 -6.37
CA ASN A 95 2.18 6.13 -5.82
C ASN A 95 1.00 6.30 -6.78
N LYS A 96 0.56 5.18 -7.39
CA LYS A 96 -0.56 5.16 -8.34
C LYS A 96 -1.87 5.68 -7.75
N ARG A 97 -2.17 5.39 -6.48
CA ARG A 97 -3.38 5.91 -5.81
C ARG A 97 -3.35 7.42 -5.71
N LEU A 98 -2.19 7.97 -5.36
CA LEU A 98 -2.00 9.42 -5.32
C LEU A 98 -2.08 10.04 -6.72
N ALA A 99 -1.45 9.43 -7.72
CA ALA A 99 -1.52 9.89 -9.12
C ALA A 99 -2.97 9.99 -9.62
N THR A 100 -3.77 8.95 -9.38
CA THR A 100 -5.19 8.93 -9.74
C THR A 100 -5.98 10.02 -9.02
N ALA A 101 -5.76 10.19 -7.72
CA ALA A 101 -6.43 11.25 -6.95
C ALA A 101 -6.06 12.65 -7.47
N LEU A 102 -4.78 12.90 -7.76
CA LEU A 102 -4.33 14.18 -8.32
C LEU A 102 -4.92 14.44 -9.71
N ASN A 103 -5.00 13.43 -10.58
CA ASN A 103 -5.66 13.59 -11.88
C ASN A 103 -7.15 13.93 -11.74
N GLN A 104 -7.84 13.31 -10.78
CA GLN A 104 -9.24 13.67 -10.49
C GLN A 104 -9.36 15.11 -9.97
N ILE A 105 -8.44 15.53 -9.11
CA ILE A 105 -8.39 16.91 -8.61
C ILE A 105 -8.17 17.92 -9.74
N VAL A 106 -7.32 17.61 -10.72
CA VAL A 106 -7.12 18.48 -11.90
C VAL A 106 -8.43 18.64 -12.66
N ILE A 107 -9.16 17.55 -12.92
CA ILE A 107 -10.46 17.59 -13.60
C ILE A 107 -11.44 18.45 -12.80
N ASP A 108 -11.52 18.25 -11.49
CA ASP A 108 -12.42 19.01 -10.62
C ASP A 108 -12.13 20.52 -10.63
N ILE A 109 -10.86 20.92 -10.67
CA ILE A 109 -10.45 22.33 -10.75
C ILE A 109 -10.74 22.90 -12.15
N GLU A 110 -10.45 22.14 -13.21
CA GLU A 110 -10.77 22.53 -14.59
C GLU A 110 -12.29 22.70 -14.79
N ASP A 111 -13.11 21.91 -14.08
CA ASP A 111 -14.57 22.02 -14.00
C ASP A 111 -15.06 23.18 -13.10
N GLY A 112 -14.14 23.95 -12.50
CA GLY A 112 -14.44 25.14 -11.71
C GLY A 112 -14.68 24.92 -10.23
N LYS A 113 -14.43 23.72 -9.69
CA LYS A 113 -14.47 23.50 -8.23
C LYS A 113 -13.23 24.13 -7.58
N SER A 114 -13.39 24.56 -6.33
CA SER A 114 -12.25 25.02 -5.54
C SER A 114 -11.27 23.87 -5.26
N PHE A 115 -9.99 24.21 -5.09
CA PHE A 115 -8.97 23.21 -4.78
C PHE A 115 -9.24 22.50 -3.45
N SER A 116 -9.70 23.26 -2.45
CA SER A 116 -10.13 22.70 -1.18
C SER A 116 -11.28 21.69 -1.31
N ALA A 117 -12.28 21.97 -2.15
CA ALA A 117 -13.39 21.04 -2.40
C ALA A 117 -12.93 19.76 -3.13
N ALA A 118 -12.05 19.90 -4.12
CA ALA A 118 -11.47 18.77 -4.82
C ALA A 118 -10.64 17.85 -3.89
N LEU A 119 -9.88 18.45 -2.97
CA LEU A 119 -9.15 17.70 -1.93
C LEU A 119 -10.10 17.02 -0.92
N GLN A 120 -11.21 17.68 -0.56
CA GLN A 120 -12.19 17.11 0.37
C GLN A 120 -12.83 15.83 -0.17
N ALA A 121 -13.08 15.75 -1.48
CA ALA A 121 -13.54 14.52 -2.14
C ALA A 121 -12.54 13.36 -2.00
N GLN A 122 -11.27 13.67 -1.73
CA GLN A 122 -10.18 12.73 -1.49
C GLN A 122 -9.71 12.73 -0.03
N SER A 123 -10.59 13.05 0.94
CA SER A 123 -10.27 13.20 2.37
C SER A 123 -9.53 11.99 2.97
N SER A 124 -9.76 10.78 2.46
CA SER A 124 -9.04 9.56 2.88
C SER A 124 -7.52 9.61 2.65
N ILE A 125 -7.04 10.53 1.81
CA ILE A 125 -5.62 10.72 1.48
C ILE A 125 -5.07 11.95 2.22
N PHE A 126 -5.76 13.08 2.18
CA PHE A 126 -5.24 14.36 2.66
C PHE A 126 -5.56 14.63 4.14
N GLY A 127 -6.71 14.15 4.64
CA GLY A 127 -7.21 14.41 5.99
C GLY A 127 -7.73 15.85 6.18
N ASP A 128 -8.66 16.02 7.13
CA ASP A 128 -9.43 17.26 7.27
C ASP A 128 -8.57 18.48 7.62
N ALA A 129 -7.54 18.29 8.46
CA ALA A 129 -6.63 19.38 8.85
C ALA A 129 -5.83 19.94 7.66
N TYR A 130 -5.44 19.07 6.71
CA TYR A 130 -4.74 19.50 5.50
C TYR A 130 -5.69 20.29 4.60
N VAL A 131 -6.90 19.78 4.38
CA VAL A 131 -7.93 20.43 3.55
C VAL A 131 -8.33 21.78 4.12
N ALA A 132 -8.55 21.88 5.43
CA ALA A 132 -8.88 23.13 6.11
C ALA A 132 -7.77 24.18 5.94
N GLY A 133 -6.50 23.76 6.01
CA GLY A 133 -5.36 24.64 5.75
C GLY A 133 -5.40 25.20 4.32
N ILE A 134 -5.60 24.33 3.33
CA ILE A 134 -5.72 24.75 1.92
C ILE A 134 -6.91 25.68 1.71
N ALA A 135 -8.07 25.38 2.29
CA ALA A 135 -9.26 26.23 2.21
C ALA A 135 -8.99 27.65 2.74
N ALA A 136 -8.30 27.77 3.87
CA ALA A 136 -7.90 29.07 4.42
C ALA A 136 -6.91 29.81 3.50
N GLY A 137 -5.96 29.08 2.89
CA GLY A 137 -5.01 29.64 1.93
C GLY A 137 -5.64 30.10 0.63
N GLU A 138 -6.63 29.36 0.14
CA GLU A 138 -7.41 29.67 -1.06
C GLU A 138 -8.28 30.91 -0.82
N ALA A 139 -9.02 30.96 0.28
CA ALA A 139 -9.88 32.10 0.63
C ALA A 139 -9.10 33.41 0.88
N SER A 140 -7.86 33.32 1.35
CA SER A 140 -7.00 34.48 1.63
C SER A 140 -6.02 34.82 0.50
N GLY A 141 -5.98 34.04 -0.58
CA GLY A 141 -5.01 34.20 -1.66
C GLY A 141 -3.56 33.91 -1.25
N THR A 142 -3.34 33.25 -0.11
CA THR A 142 -2.00 32.94 0.45
C THR A 142 -1.59 31.47 0.28
N LEU A 143 -2.15 30.78 -0.72
CA LEU A 143 -1.97 29.35 -0.96
C LEU A 143 -0.50 28.90 -0.94
N GLY A 144 0.40 29.66 -1.58
CA GLY A 144 1.84 29.35 -1.59
C GLY A 144 2.49 29.35 -0.20
N GLN A 145 2.06 30.25 0.69
CA GLN A 145 2.55 30.32 2.08
C GLN A 145 2.00 29.15 2.91
N VAL A 146 0.71 28.83 2.73
CA VAL A 146 0.07 27.69 3.38
C VAL A 146 0.72 26.37 2.97
N LEU A 147 0.95 26.15 1.67
CA LEU A 147 1.65 24.97 1.16
C LEU A 147 3.07 24.86 1.73
N ALA A 148 3.77 25.97 1.92
CA ALA A 148 5.09 25.98 2.56
C ALA A 148 5.01 25.56 4.04
N ARG A 149 3.98 26.04 4.76
CA ARG A 149 3.74 25.64 6.15
C ARG A 149 3.38 24.16 6.26
N LEU A 150 2.48 23.67 5.41
CA LEU A 150 2.12 22.25 5.32
C LEU A 150 3.33 21.37 4.99
N THR A 151 4.20 21.82 4.09
CA THR A 151 5.46 21.15 3.78
C THR A 151 6.33 20.99 5.03
N THR A 152 6.49 22.04 5.83
CA THR A 152 7.27 21.99 7.08
C THR A 152 6.64 21.05 8.10
N LEU A 153 5.32 21.06 8.26
CA LEU A 153 4.60 20.16 9.15
C LEU A 153 4.81 18.69 8.74
N LEU A 154 4.58 18.36 7.47
CA LEU A 154 4.76 17.00 6.94
C LEU A 154 6.22 16.54 7.03
N ARG A 155 7.18 17.45 6.81
CA ARG A 155 8.61 17.16 6.96
C ARG A 155 8.95 16.81 8.40
N ASN A 156 8.39 17.53 9.37
CA ASN A 156 8.59 17.27 10.80
C ASN A 156 7.95 15.94 11.21
N GLU A 157 6.74 15.63 10.75
CA GLU A 157 6.10 14.32 10.98
C GLU A 157 6.95 13.17 10.46
N VAL A 158 7.41 13.25 9.20
CA VAL A 158 8.25 12.21 8.60
C VAL A 158 9.59 12.08 9.32
N ARG A 159 10.20 13.21 9.71
CA ARG A 159 11.45 13.20 10.50
C ARG A 159 11.25 12.50 11.83
N LEU A 160 10.19 12.83 12.57
CA LEU A 160 9.87 12.22 13.85
C LEU A 160 9.70 10.70 13.74
N ILE A 161 8.91 10.24 12.76
CA ILE A 161 8.71 8.80 12.51
C ILE A 161 10.05 8.11 12.21
N ASN A 162 10.90 8.73 11.39
CA ASN A 162 12.20 8.15 11.05
C ASN A 162 13.16 8.14 12.26
N THR A 163 13.14 9.16 13.11
CA THR A 163 13.93 9.21 14.34
C THR A 163 13.51 8.10 15.30
N ILE A 164 12.20 7.93 15.53
CA ILE A 164 11.65 6.86 16.38
C ILE A 164 12.10 5.49 15.84
N LYS A 165 11.97 5.26 14.53
CA LYS A 165 12.42 4.01 13.89
C LYS A 165 13.92 3.76 14.05
N SER A 166 14.73 4.81 13.88
CA SER A 166 16.18 4.71 14.04
C SER A 166 16.55 4.29 15.46
N ILE A 167 15.99 4.96 16.48
CA ILE A 167 16.25 4.66 17.89
C ILE A 167 15.78 3.25 18.25
N ALA A 168 14.62 2.82 17.76
CA ALA A 168 14.07 1.49 18.03
C ALA A 168 14.84 0.35 17.36
N THR A 169 15.69 0.63 16.35
CA THR A 169 16.40 -0.42 15.61
C THR A 169 17.36 -1.21 16.51
N TYR A 170 18.14 -0.53 17.36
CA TYR A 170 19.10 -1.20 18.24
C TYR A 170 18.42 -2.07 19.33
N PRO A 171 17.43 -1.57 20.10
CA PRO A 171 16.71 -2.39 21.08
C PRO A 171 16.04 -3.61 20.47
N VAL A 172 15.46 -3.49 19.27
CA VAL A 172 14.79 -4.62 18.59
C VAL A 172 15.79 -5.71 18.23
N ILE A 173 16.95 -5.35 17.66
CA ILE A 173 18.00 -6.31 17.33
C ILE A 173 18.53 -7.00 18.60
N LEU A 174 18.79 -6.23 19.65
CA LEU A 174 19.27 -6.77 20.93
C LEU A 174 18.25 -7.73 21.54
N MET A 175 16.97 -7.34 21.57
CA MET A 175 15.87 -8.18 22.09
C MET A 175 15.71 -9.46 21.27
N PHE A 176 15.88 -9.39 19.95
CA PHE A 176 15.86 -10.56 19.07
C PHE A 176 17.02 -11.52 19.38
N VAL A 177 18.25 -11.01 19.47
CA VAL A 177 19.44 -11.84 19.80
C VAL A 177 19.35 -12.43 21.19
N ALA A 178 19.00 -11.63 22.21
CA ALA A 178 18.81 -12.11 23.58
C ALA A 178 17.69 -13.15 23.65
N GLY A 179 16.58 -12.91 22.96
CA GLY A 179 15.48 -13.88 22.83
C GLY A 179 15.94 -15.19 22.20
N MET A 180 16.76 -15.14 21.15
CA MET A 180 17.32 -16.34 20.50
C MET A 180 18.20 -17.16 21.45
N VAL A 181 19.06 -16.49 22.23
CA VAL A 181 19.93 -17.17 23.22
C VAL A 181 19.11 -17.81 24.35
N VAL A 182 18.12 -17.09 24.89
CA VAL A 182 17.23 -17.63 25.94
C VAL A 182 16.44 -18.82 25.42
N ASN A 183 15.93 -18.76 24.19
CA ASN A 183 15.27 -19.89 23.55
C ASN A 183 16.21 -21.09 23.39
N ALA A 184 17.44 -20.89 22.92
CA ALA A 184 18.41 -21.98 22.80
C ALA A 184 18.69 -22.65 24.16
N LEU A 185 18.83 -21.86 25.22
CA LEU A 185 19.03 -22.37 26.58
C LEU A 185 17.82 -23.21 27.04
N MET A 186 16.60 -22.71 26.78
CA MET A 186 15.34 -23.35 27.14
C MET A 186 15.09 -24.68 26.42
N PHE A 187 15.36 -24.74 25.12
CA PHE A 187 15.04 -25.92 24.29
C PHE A 187 16.15 -26.97 24.25
N PHE A 188 17.43 -26.57 24.36
CA PHE A 188 18.56 -27.51 24.25
C PHE A 188 19.25 -27.80 25.57
N VAL A 189 19.55 -26.75 26.35
CA VAL A 189 20.41 -26.88 27.54
C VAL A 189 19.61 -27.37 28.75
N LEU A 190 18.44 -26.77 29.01
CA LEU A 190 17.61 -27.11 30.16
C LEU A 190 17.17 -28.59 30.21
N PRO A 191 16.74 -29.25 29.11
CA PRO A 191 16.44 -30.68 29.11
C PRO A 191 17.65 -31.56 29.44
N GLN A 192 18.84 -31.19 28.99
CA GLN A 192 20.06 -31.95 29.27
C GLN A 192 20.37 -31.92 30.77
N PHE A 193 20.28 -30.75 31.41
CA PHE A 193 20.42 -30.66 32.87
C PHE A 193 19.38 -31.49 33.60
N ALA A 194 18.11 -31.41 33.20
CA ALA A 194 17.04 -32.24 33.79
C ALA A 194 17.28 -33.75 33.60
N LYS A 195 17.97 -34.16 32.53
CA LYS A 195 18.36 -35.56 32.31
C LYS A 195 19.50 -35.97 33.25
N VAL A 196 20.54 -35.14 33.40
CA VAL A 196 21.67 -35.42 34.30
C VAL A 196 21.21 -35.60 35.75
N PHE A 197 20.30 -34.78 36.25
CA PHE A 197 19.77 -34.95 37.61
C PHE A 197 19.00 -36.27 37.79
N ARG A 198 18.25 -36.70 36.77
CA ARG A 198 17.58 -38.02 36.77
C ARG A 198 18.59 -39.16 36.76
N ASP A 199 19.64 -39.06 35.96
CA ASP A 199 20.68 -40.09 35.85
C ASP A 199 21.52 -40.22 37.14
N LEU A 200 21.60 -39.15 37.95
CA LEU A 200 22.30 -39.12 39.24
C LEU A 200 21.45 -39.59 40.43
N ASP A 201 20.19 -40.00 40.20
CA ASP A 201 19.22 -40.40 41.22
C ASP A 201 19.04 -39.36 42.35
N LYS A 202 19.31 -38.09 42.03
CA LYS A 202 19.20 -36.94 42.95
C LYS A 202 18.11 -36.00 42.48
N THR A 203 17.14 -35.74 43.35
CA THR A 203 16.13 -34.72 43.09
C THR A 203 16.79 -33.34 43.02
N PRO A 204 16.54 -32.53 41.97
CA PRO A 204 17.04 -31.16 41.92
C PRO A 204 16.56 -30.36 43.14
N PRO A 205 17.36 -29.42 43.66
CA PRO A 205 16.91 -28.47 44.68
C PRO A 205 15.67 -27.71 44.23
N ILE A 206 14.86 -27.23 45.19
CA ILE A 206 13.59 -26.53 44.94
C ILE A 206 13.78 -25.34 43.96
N THR A 207 14.89 -24.61 44.08
CA THR A 207 15.24 -23.51 43.18
C THR A 207 15.38 -23.95 41.71
N THR A 208 15.95 -25.13 41.46
CA THR A 208 16.08 -25.71 40.12
C THR A 208 14.75 -26.26 39.61
N GLN A 209 13.90 -26.83 40.47
CA GLN A 209 12.57 -27.31 40.08
C GLN A 209 11.66 -26.18 39.60
N ILE A 210 11.70 -25.02 40.27
CA ILE A 210 10.98 -23.80 39.84
C ILE A 210 11.47 -23.34 38.45
N LEU A 211 12.78 -23.39 38.21
CA LEU A 211 13.34 -23.01 36.91
C LEU A 211 12.92 -23.98 35.79
N LEU A 212 12.90 -25.28 36.08
CA LEU A 212 12.46 -26.32 35.15
C LEU A 212 10.98 -26.19 34.81
N SER A 213 10.12 -25.92 35.80
CA SER A 213 8.68 -25.75 35.57
C SER A 213 8.33 -24.50 34.78
N ILE A 214 9.02 -23.38 35.03
CA ILE A 214 8.92 -22.17 34.20
C ILE A 214 9.34 -22.50 32.76
N GLY A 215 10.42 -23.26 32.59
CA GLY A 215 10.89 -23.61 31.27
C GLY A 215 9.97 -24.54 30.49
N GLU A 216 9.33 -25.49 31.17
CA GLU A 216 8.30 -26.34 30.58
C GLU A 216 7.03 -25.54 30.22
N PHE A 217 6.62 -24.58 31.06
CA PHE A 217 5.51 -23.68 30.76
C PHE A 217 5.77 -22.85 29.51
N VAL A 218 6.97 -22.26 29.40
CA VAL A 218 7.37 -21.48 28.22
C VAL A 218 7.39 -22.38 26.98
N ARG A 219 7.99 -23.59 27.07
CA ARG A 219 8.03 -24.54 25.96
C ARG A 219 6.65 -24.96 25.48
N GLY A 220 5.72 -25.22 26.41
CA GLY A 220 4.36 -25.64 26.10
C GLY A 220 3.52 -24.56 25.42
N ASN A 221 3.71 -23.29 25.79
CA ASN A 221 2.97 -22.16 25.20
C ASN A 221 3.64 -21.54 23.97
N PHE A 222 4.95 -21.72 23.77
CA PHE A 222 5.66 -21.18 22.60
C PHE A 222 5.18 -21.79 21.28
N LEU A 223 4.72 -23.05 21.30
CA LEU A 223 4.13 -23.76 20.14
C LEU A 223 2.77 -23.18 19.69
N PHE A 224 2.10 -22.39 20.54
CA PHE A 224 0.83 -21.72 20.22
C PHE A 224 1.00 -20.29 19.67
N ILE A 225 2.21 -19.73 19.77
CA ILE A 225 2.52 -18.33 19.36
C ILE A 225 3.30 -18.30 18.02
N GLY A 226 3.78 -19.45 17.53
CA GLY A 226 4.46 -19.60 16.23
C GLY A 226 3.51 -19.83 15.06
#